data_AF-A0A316YT68-F1
#
_entry.id   AF-A0A316YT68-F1
#
_cell.length_a   1.000
_cell.length_b   1.000
_cell.length_c   1.000
_cell.angle_alpha   90.00
_cell.angle_beta   90.00
_cell.angle_gamma   90.00
#
_symmetry.space_group_name_H-M   'P 1'
#
loop_
_entity.id
_entity.type
_entity.pdbx_description
1 polymer ?
#
loop_
_entity_poly.entity_id
_entity_poly.type
_entity_poly.pdbx_seq_one_letter_code
_entity_poly.pdbx_strand_id
1 'polypeptide(L)'
;MSSRSDRENLRACLSCAFVQRAREFFQRGCPNCEVILQMSNDMERVIECTTSQFDGLIGLVQPKASWVAKWQRIENRMPGLYCVKSSGNLPGYLRERMEAGVP
;
A
#
# COMPACT_ATOMS: atom_id res chain seq x y z
N MET A 1 8.99 13.83 18.62
CA MET A 1 7.50 13.78 18.59
C MET A 1 7.07 14.02 17.15
N SER A 2 6.45 13.06 16.48
CA SER A 2 5.95 13.24 15.10
C SER A 2 4.74 14.16 15.15
N SER A 3 4.74 15.23 14.35
CA SER A 3 3.62 16.18 14.28
C SER A 3 2.42 15.51 13.62
N ARG A 4 1.18 15.96 13.91
CA ARG A 4 -0.03 15.47 13.21
C ARG A 4 0.10 15.59 11.68
N SER A 5 0.83 16.61 11.20
CA SER A 5 1.09 16.88 9.78
C SER A 5 1.93 15.80 9.07
N ASP A 6 2.81 15.09 9.77
CA ASP A 6 3.56 13.97 9.18
C ASP A 6 2.67 12.78 8.82
N ARG A 7 1.58 12.57 9.58
CA ARG A 7 0.57 11.52 9.32
C ARG A 7 -0.35 11.86 8.16
N GLU A 8 -0.62 13.14 7.91
CA GLU A 8 -1.51 13.60 6.83
C GLU A 8 -0.99 13.24 5.43
N ASN A 9 0.33 13.02 5.31
CA ASN A 9 0.97 12.64 4.06
C ASN A 9 1.11 11.13 3.84
N LEU A 10 0.72 10.31 4.83
CA LEU A 10 0.74 8.86 4.69
C LEU A 10 -0.47 8.40 3.86
N ARG A 11 -0.21 7.45 2.99
CA ARG A 11 -1.24 6.80 2.16
C ARG A 11 -1.05 5.30 2.21
N ALA A 12 -2.15 4.56 2.19
CA ALA A 12 -2.18 3.12 2.08
C ALA A 12 -2.46 2.70 0.63
N CYS A 13 -1.70 1.76 0.09
CA CYS A 13 -1.97 1.16 -1.20
C CYS A 13 -3.27 0.35 -1.16
N LEU A 14 -4.22 0.66 -2.05
CA LEU A 14 -5.54 0.03 -2.09
C LEU A 14 -5.50 -1.45 -2.50
N SER A 15 -4.37 -1.93 -3.04
CA SER A 15 -4.18 -3.34 -3.40
C SER A 15 -3.57 -4.18 -2.27
N CYS A 16 -2.55 -3.68 -1.59
CA CYS A 16 -1.73 -4.49 -0.68
C CYS A 16 -1.60 -3.93 0.74
N ALA A 17 -2.29 -2.83 1.05
CA ALA A 17 -2.27 -2.15 2.34
C ALA A 17 -0.92 -1.54 2.77
N PHE A 18 0.12 -1.55 1.92
CA PHE A 18 1.41 -0.92 2.23
C PHE A 18 1.24 0.59 2.47
N VAL A 19 1.83 1.12 3.55
CA VAL A 19 1.72 2.51 3.97
C VAL A 19 3.06 3.21 3.83
N GLN A 20 3.08 4.32 3.11
CA GLN A 20 4.22 5.24 3.07
C GLN A 20 3.76 6.65 2.68
N ARG A 21 4.69 7.60 2.59
CA ARG A 21 4.37 8.96 2.14
C ARG A 21 4.01 8.95 0.65
N ALA A 22 3.07 9.81 0.25
CA ALA A 22 2.68 9.97 -1.15
C ALA A 22 3.89 10.18 -2.09
N ARG A 23 4.87 10.98 -1.67
CA ARG A 23 6.12 11.23 -2.41
C ARG A 23 6.96 9.98 -2.66
N GLU A 24 6.92 8.99 -1.77
CA GLU A 24 7.70 7.75 -1.92
C GLU A 24 7.03 6.84 -2.97
N PHE A 25 5.70 6.79 -2.99
CA PHE A 25 4.97 6.15 -4.08
C PHE A 25 5.23 6.83 -5.43
N PHE A 26 5.28 8.15 -5.46
CA PHE A 26 5.63 8.88 -6.68
C PHE A 26 7.06 8.58 -7.15
N GLN A 27 8.04 8.52 -6.24
CA GLN A 27 9.44 8.31 -6.62
C GLN A 27 9.78 6.88 -7.02
N ARG A 28 9.17 5.88 -6.37
CA ARG A 28 9.60 4.47 -6.45
C ARG A 28 8.46 3.49 -6.68
N GLY A 29 7.22 3.95 -6.65
CA GLY A 29 6.06 3.09 -6.71
C GLY A 29 5.76 2.34 -5.42
N CYS A 30 4.79 1.43 -5.51
CA CYS A 30 4.51 0.50 -4.42
C CYS A 30 5.47 -0.70 -4.48
N PRO A 31 6.22 -1.02 -3.41
CA PRO A 31 7.20 -2.10 -3.44
C PRO A 31 6.60 -3.48 -3.71
N ASN A 32 5.28 -3.64 -3.53
CA ASN A 32 4.57 -4.90 -3.77
C ASN A 32 3.77 -4.93 -5.08
N CYS A 33 3.48 -3.78 -5.69
CA CYS A 33 2.46 -3.67 -6.74
C CYS A 33 2.89 -2.84 -7.95
N GLU A 34 4.10 -2.27 -7.93
CA GLU A 34 4.52 -1.29 -8.93
C GLU A 34 4.49 -1.83 -10.37
N VAL A 35 4.81 -3.11 -10.55
CA VAL A 35 4.78 -3.78 -11.85
C VAL A 35 3.43 -3.59 -12.57
N ILE A 36 2.34 -3.57 -11.81
CA ILE A 36 0.98 -3.47 -12.35
C ILE A 36 0.43 -2.05 -12.20
N LEU A 37 0.60 -1.44 -11.02
CA LEU A 37 -0.01 -0.14 -10.71
C LEU A 37 0.74 1.05 -11.30
N GLN A 38 2.04 0.91 -11.60
CA GLN A 38 2.83 1.90 -12.35
C GLN A 38 2.68 3.33 -11.80
N MET A 39 2.88 3.50 -10.48
CA MET A 39 2.73 4.78 -9.78
C MET A 39 3.94 5.71 -9.96
N SER A 40 5.10 5.18 -10.35
CA SER A 40 6.33 5.96 -10.43
C SER A 40 6.21 7.09 -11.45
N ASN A 41 6.59 8.30 -11.04
CA ASN A 41 6.49 9.55 -11.82
C ASN A 41 5.06 9.94 -12.25
N ASP A 42 4.03 9.35 -11.65
CA ASP A 42 2.62 9.64 -11.95
C ASP A 42 1.84 9.90 -10.65
N MET A 43 1.68 11.18 -10.30
CA MET A 43 1.01 11.57 -9.06
C MET A 43 -0.51 11.33 -9.12
N GLU A 44 -1.12 11.39 -10.30
CA GLU A 44 -2.55 11.07 -10.47
C GLU A 44 -2.77 9.58 -10.20
N ARG A 45 -1.91 8.71 -10.74
CA ARG A 45 -1.91 7.28 -10.45
C ARG A 45 -1.70 6.99 -8.96
N VAL A 46 -0.82 7.72 -8.29
CA VAL A 46 -0.64 7.58 -6.83
C VAL A 46 -1.94 7.90 -6.09
N ILE A 47 -2.64 8.98 -6.44
CA ILE A 47 -3.92 9.35 -5.80
C ILE A 47 -4.99 8.31 -6.08
N GLU A 48 -5.05 7.79 -7.31
CA GLU A 48 -6.01 6.77 -7.75
C GLU A 48 -5.78 5.40 -7.07
N CYS A 49 -4.51 5.02 -6.84
CA CYS A 49 -4.13 3.71 -6.32
C CYS A 49 -3.99 3.66 -4.78
N THR A 50 -4.08 4.80 -4.10
CA THR A 50 -3.81 4.87 -2.65
C THR A 50 -4.81 5.76 -1.92
N THR A 51 -4.99 5.54 -0.62
CA THR A 51 -5.93 6.32 0.22
C THR A 51 -5.23 6.88 1.46
N SER A 52 -5.57 8.11 1.86
CA SER A 52 -5.20 8.66 3.17
C SER A 52 -6.16 8.23 4.28
N GLN A 53 -7.28 7.58 3.93
CA GLN A 53 -8.29 7.11 4.88
C GLN A 53 -8.02 5.64 5.22
N PHE A 54 -7.24 5.42 6.28
CA PHE A 54 -6.95 4.09 6.78
C PHE A 54 -6.82 4.08 8.31
N ASP A 55 -7.05 2.93 8.91
CA ASP A 55 -7.03 2.70 10.35
C ASP A 55 -5.96 1.66 10.72
N GLY A 56 -5.29 1.92 11.84
CA GLY A 56 -4.25 1.06 12.39
C GLY A 56 -2.95 1.05 11.56
N LEU A 57 -1.83 0.76 12.23
CA LEU A 57 -0.54 0.55 11.59
C LEU A 57 0.08 -0.74 12.10
N ILE A 58 0.65 -1.51 11.18
CA ILE A 58 1.39 -2.74 11.43
C ILE A 58 2.83 -2.51 10.96
N GLY A 59 3.78 -2.63 11.89
CA GLY A 59 5.20 -2.72 11.55
C GLY A 59 5.57 -4.15 11.18
N LEU A 60 5.64 -4.45 9.89
CA LEU A 60 5.94 -5.79 9.39
C LEU A 60 7.46 -5.96 9.20
N VAL A 61 8.09 -6.76 10.07
CA VAL A 61 9.55 -7.00 10.02
C VAL A 61 9.89 -8.38 9.44
N GLN A 62 9.24 -9.44 9.91
CA GLN A 62 9.45 -10.82 9.45
C GLN A 62 8.13 -11.45 8.96
N PRO A 63 7.74 -11.22 7.69
CA PRO A 63 6.44 -11.61 7.16
C PRO A 63 6.10 -13.09 7.34
N LYS A 64 7.03 -13.99 6.96
CA LYS A 64 6.80 -15.44 6.96
C LYS A 64 6.61 -16.05 8.36
N ALA A 65 7.22 -15.44 9.38
CA ALA A 65 7.15 -15.91 10.77
C ALA A 65 6.00 -15.28 11.57
N SER A 66 5.40 -14.21 11.06
CA SER A 66 4.40 -13.43 11.78
C SER A 66 2.99 -14.00 11.61
N TRP A 67 2.33 -14.34 12.72
CA TRP A 67 0.90 -14.67 12.71
C TRP A 67 0.04 -13.48 12.25
N VAL A 68 0.38 -12.25 12.66
CA VAL A 68 -0.33 -11.03 12.24
C VAL A 68 -0.26 -10.87 10.72
N ALA A 69 0.88 -11.19 10.11
CA ALA A 69 1.04 -11.10 8.67
C ALA A 69 0.12 -12.09 7.93
N LYS A 70 0.04 -13.34 8.41
CA LYS A 70 -0.87 -14.35 7.86
C LYS A 70 -2.33 -13.95 8.02
N TRP A 71 -2.72 -13.46 9.20
CA TRP A 71 -4.08 -12.98 9.46
C TRP A 71 -4.47 -11.84 8.51
N GLN A 72 -3.53 -10.95 8.22
CA GLN A 72 -3.71 -9.81 7.33
C GLN A 72 -3.44 -10.11 5.85
N ARG A 73 -3.09 -11.36 5.50
CA ARG A 73 -2.74 -11.79 4.12
C ARG A 73 -1.58 -11.00 3.50
N ILE A 74 -0.61 -10.61 4.32
CA ILE A 74 0.60 -9.85 3.94
C ILE A 74 1.90 -10.62 4.20
N GLU A 75 1.83 -11.92 4.45
CA GLU A 75 2.98 -12.79 4.73
C GLU A 75 3.95 -12.97 3.55
N ASN A 76 3.50 -12.69 2.32
CA ASN A 76 4.29 -12.73 1.09
C ASN A 76 4.64 -11.33 0.56
N ARG A 77 4.49 -10.29 1.39
CA ARG A 77 4.75 -8.90 1.01
C ARG A 77 6.07 -8.39 1.62
N MET A 78 6.59 -7.30 1.06
CA MET A 78 7.83 -6.68 1.52
C MET A 78 7.73 -6.17 2.97
N PRO A 79 8.79 -6.27 3.80
CA PRO A 79 8.82 -5.63 5.10
C PRO A 79 8.54 -4.12 5.01
N GLY A 80 7.85 -3.57 6.00
CA GLY A 80 7.45 -2.15 6.02
C GLY A 80 6.20 -1.89 6.85
N LEU A 81 5.58 -0.72 6.64
CA LEU A 81 4.35 -0.34 7.31
C LEU A 81 3.13 -0.78 6.49
N TYR A 82 2.12 -1.32 7.16
CA TYR A 82 0.84 -1.69 6.56
C TYR A 82 -0.32 -1.13 7.38
N CYS A 83 -1.45 -0.82 6.76
CA CYS A 83 -2.67 -0.49 7.50
C CYS A 83 -3.44 -1.75 7.89
N VAL A 84 -4.21 -1.69 8.99
CA VAL A 84 -5.12 -2.78 9.37
C VAL A 84 -6.36 -2.78 8.48
N LYS A 85 -6.83 -1.58 8.12
CA LYS A 85 -8.00 -1.37 7.25
C LYS A 85 -7.82 -0.09 6.45
N SER A 86 -8.27 -0.09 5.21
CA SER A 86 -8.30 1.10 4.34
C SER A 86 -9.70 1.33 3.77
N SER A 87 -10.04 2.59 3.52
CA SER A 87 -11.29 2.99 2.85
C SER A 87 -11.04 3.36 1.40
N GLY A 88 -11.87 2.81 0.50
CA GLY A 88 -11.75 2.95 -0.94
C GLY A 88 -11.45 1.63 -1.62
N ASN A 89 -11.57 1.60 -2.95
CA ASN A 89 -11.27 0.44 -3.78
C ASN A 89 -10.46 0.90 -4.99
N LEU A 90 -9.61 0.00 -5.51
CA LEU A 90 -9.01 0.24 -6.82
C LEU A 90 -10.09 0.37 -7.90
N PRO A 91 -9.89 1.25 -8.91
CA PRO A 91 -10.69 1.26 -10.12
C PRO A 91 -10.78 -0.13 -10.76
N GLY A 92 -11.92 -0.43 -11.39
CA GLY A 92 -12.20 -1.76 -11.96
C GLY A 92 -11.11 -2.26 -12.90
N TYR A 93 -10.67 -1.42 -13.84
CA TYR A 93 -9.62 -1.79 -14.80
C TYR A 93 -8.26 -2.10 -14.15
N LEU A 94 -7.90 -1.43 -13.05
CA LEU A 94 -6.67 -1.75 -12.31
C LEU A 94 -6.85 -3.02 -11.49
N ARG A 95 -8.03 -3.25 -10.92
CA ARG A 95 -8.35 -4.48 -10.20
C ARG A 95 -8.28 -5.70 -11.12
N GLU A 96 -8.84 -5.60 -12.32
CA GLU A 96 -8.75 -6.63 -13.36
C GLU A 96 -7.30 -6.90 -13.77
N ARG A 97 -6.48 -5.86 -13.96
CA ARG A 97 -5.04 -6.02 -14.24
C ARG A 97 -4.29 -6.68 -13.09
N MET A 98 -4.65 -6.37 -11.84
CA MET A 98 -4.07 -7.00 -10.65
C MET A 98 -4.42 -8.48 -10.56
N GLU A 99 -5.65 -8.86 -10.91
CA GLU A 99 -6.12 -10.25 -10.94
C GLU A 99 -5.50 -11.02 -12.11
N ALA A 100 -5.34 -10.39 -13.28
CA ALA A 100 -4.72 -10.99 -14.47
C ALA A 100 -3.19 -11.12 -14.39
N GLY A 101 -2.53 -10.30 -13.56
CA GLY A 101 -1.09 -10.32 -13.34
C GLY A 101 -0.61 -11.31 -12.28
N VAL A 102 -1.49 -12.20 -11.81
CA VAL A 102 -1.18 -13.33 -10.95
C VAL A 102 -0.88 -14.55 -11.83
N PRO A 103 0.29 -15.22 -11.74
CA PRO A 103 0.30 -16.67 -11.77
C PRO A 103 -0.31 -17.22 -10.47
#